data_AF-A0A7K9DAT8-F1
#
_entry.id   AF-A0A7K9DAT8-F1
#
_cell.length_a   1.000
_cell.length_b   1.000
_cell.length_c   1.000
_cell.angle_alpha   90.00
_cell.angle_beta   90.00
_cell.angle_gamma   90.00
#
_symmetry.space_group_name_H-M   'P 1'
#
loop_
_entity.id
_entity.type
_entity.pdbx_description
1 polymer ?
#
loop_
_entity_poly.entity_id
_entity_poly.type
_entity_poly.pdbx_seq_one_letter_code
_entity_poly.pdbx_strand_id
1 'polypeptide(L)'
;SPQCNLHGFWRNELGSNMTLSTLDVAGMFSDSYHTAVAATNQQILVSPLQGAQQHPGTKGQPTFGWKPPLWAMWQGDSTTAFVGQCFMDYHGMETLQTTWLL
;
A
#
# COMPACT_ATOMS: atom_id res chain seq x y z
N SER A 1 3.39 -3.19 -22.53
CA SER A 1 4.12 -3.22 -21.24
C SER A 1 3.13 -3.63 -20.18
N PRO A 2 3.40 -4.57 -19.27
CA PRO A 2 2.51 -4.79 -18.14
C PRO A 2 2.42 -3.46 -17.39
N GLN A 3 1.26 -2.82 -17.44
CA GLN A 3 1.00 -1.66 -16.59
C GLN A 3 0.80 -2.24 -15.21
N CYS A 4 1.66 -1.89 -14.26
CA CYS A 4 1.29 -1.98 -12.87
C CYS A 4 0.91 -0.58 -12.41
N ASN A 5 -0.40 -0.34 -12.33
CA ASN A 5 -0.91 0.90 -11.78
C ASN A 5 -1.30 0.68 -10.32
N LEU A 6 -0.59 1.31 -9.39
CA LEU A 6 -0.98 1.21 -7.98
C LEU A 6 -2.32 1.89 -7.69
N HIS A 7 -2.74 2.86 -8.50
CA HIS A 7 -4.02 3.54 -8.31
C HIS A 7 -5.19 2.57 -8.46
N GLY A 8 -6.03 2.49 -7.43
CA GLY A 8 -7.19 1.62 -7.42
C GLY A 8 -7.59 1.16 -6.02
N PHE A 9 -8.46 0.15 -5.99
CA PHE A 9 -8.90 -0.50 -4.76
C PHE A 9 -8.23 -1.86 -4.63
N TRP A 10 -7.59 -2.09 -3.49
CA TRP A 10 -6.86 -3.30 -3.18
C TRP A 10 -7.45 -3.96 -1.95
N ARG A 11 -7.46 -5.30 -1.96
CA ARG A 11 -7.85 -6.12 -0.82
C ARG A 11 -6.85 -7.24 -0.64
N ASN A 12 -6.42 -7.46 0.60
CA ASN A 12 -5.53 -8.57 0.93
C ASN A 12 -6.32 -9.82 1.39
N GLU A 13 -5.59 -10.92 1.56
CA GLU A 13 -6.08 -12.22 2.00
C GLU A 13 -6.66 -12.23 3.43
N LEU A 14 -6.29 -11.27 4.27
CA LEU A 14 -6.86 -11.07 5.61
C LEU A 14 -8.18 -10.28 5.58
N GLY A 15 -8.56 -9.75 4.41
CA GLY A 15 -9.78 -8.96 4.22
C GLY A 15 -9.61 -7.46 4.44
N SER A 16 -8.38 -6.98 4.67
CA SER A 16 -8.07 -5.55 4.78
C SER A 16 -8.19 -4.88 3.41
N ASN A 17 -8.69 -3.65 3.41
CA ASN A 17 -8.89 -2.86 2.19
C ASN A 17 -7.98 -1.64 2.17
N MET A 18 -7.54 -1.26 0.97
CA MET A 18 -6.73 -0.09 0.73
C MET A 18 -7.23 0.60 -0.54
N THR A 19 -7.33 1.93 -0.50
CA THR A 19 -7.54 2.73 -1.70
C THR A 19 -6.23 3.43 -2.00
N LEU A 20 -5.79 3.46 -3.25
CA LEU A 20 -4.61 4.20 -3.68
C LEU A 20 -5.00 5.23 -4.75
N SER A 21 -4.64 6.47 -4.49
CA SER A 21 -4.77 7.64 -5.35
C SER A 21 -3.72 7.62 -6.46
N THR A 22 -3.91 8.50 -7.44
CA THR A 22 -2.95 8.67 -8.54
C THR A 22 -1.63 9.16 -7.96
N LEU A 23 -0.55 8.51 -8.36
CA LEU A 23 0.79 8.91 -7.95
C LEU A 23 1.17 10.26 -8.58
N ASP A 24 1.92 11.06 -7.83
CA ASP A 24 2.51 12.27 -8.37
C ASP A 24 3.74 11.98 -9.26
N VAL A 25 4.34 13.03 -9.82
CA VAL A 25 5.52 12.91 -10.71
C VAL A 25 6.76 12.33 -10.02
N ALA A 26 6.82 12.40 -8.69
CA ALA A 26 7.88 11.81 -7.89
C ALA A 26 7.56 10.36 -7.47
N GLY A 27 6.39 9.84 -7.86
CA GLY A 27 5.92 8.51 -7.49
C GLY A 27 5.31 8.46 -6.08
N MET A 28 5.01 9.60 -5.46
CA MET A 28 4.43 9.67 -4.12
C MET A 28 2.91 9.52 -4.17
N PHE A 29 2.34 8.96 -3.12
CA PHE A 29 0.89 8.83 -2.93
C PHE A 29 0.49 8.97 -1.46
N SER A 30 -0.77 9.33 -1.19
CA SER A 30 -1.31 9.51 0.16
C SER A 30 -2.79 9.16 0.19
N ASP A 31 -3.17 8.29 1.14
CA ASP A 31 -4.37 7.48 1.01
C ASP A 31 -4.85 6.91 2.34
N SER A 32 -5.71 5.87 2.30
CA SER A 32 -6.26 5.21 3.47
C SER A 32 -6.16 3.69 3.43
N TYR A 33 -5.93 3.11 4.61
CA TYR A 33 -5.90 1.68 4.88
C TYR A 33 -6.95 1.33 5.93
N HIS A 34 -7.76 0.32 5.66
CA HIS A 34 -8.74 -0.21 6.60
C HIS A 34 -8.41 -1.68 6.88
N THR A 35 -7.75 -1.93 8.01
CA THR A 35 -7.40 -3.29 8.41
C THR A 35 -8.64 -4.09 8.81
N ALA A 36 -8.68 -5.39 8.51
CA ALA A 36 -9.72 -6.28 9.01
C ALA A 36 -9.35 -6.94 10.36
N VAL A 37 -8.09 -6.84 10.76
CA VAL A 37 -7.54 -7.49 11.96
C VAL A 37 -6.68 -6.52 12.77
N ALA A 38 -6.63 -6.71 14.09
CA ALA A 38 -5.81 -5.92 15.01
C ALA A 38 -5.23 -6.82 16.11
N ALA A 39 -4.04 -6.48 16.60
CA ALA A 39 -3.42 -7.13 17.75
C ALA A 39 -3.97 -6.62 19.10
N THR A 40 -4.78 -5.57 19.07
CA THR A 40 -5.43 -4.96 20.24
C THR A 40 -6.94 -5.15 20.18
N ASN A 41 -7.61 -4.95 21.31
CA ASN A 41 -9.08 -4.96 21.39
C ASN A 41 -9.69 -3.56 21.12
N GLN A 42 -8.90 -2.62 20.61
CA GLN A 42 -9.40 -1.28 20.28
C GLN A 42 -10.28 -1.35 19.02
N GLN A 43 -11.17 -0.37 18.88
CA GLN A 43 -11.97 -0.25 17.67
C GLN A 43 -11.08 0.00 16.46
N ILE A 44 -11.26 -0.81 15.41
CA ILE A 44 -10.58 -0.61 14.14
C ILE A 44 -11.13 0.66 13.47
N LEU A 45 -10.22 1.56 13.12
CA LEU A 45 -10.51 2.79 12.38
C LEU A 45 -9.70 2.83 11.08
N VAL A 46 -10.22 3.56 10.11
CA VAL A 46 -9.49 3.85 8.87
C VAL A 46 -8.25 4.67 9.19
N SER A 47 -7.09 4.18 8.78
CA SER A 47 -5.80 4.84 9.03
C SER A 47 -5.26 5.49 7.77
N PRO A 48 -4.72 6.71 7.84
CA PRO A 48 -4.06 7.34 6.70
C PRO A 48 -2.74 6.62 6.40
N LEU A 49 -2.36 6.59 5.12
CA LEU A 49 -1.06 6.11 4.67
C LEU A 49 -0.41 7.11 3.72
N GLN A 50 0.92 7.08 3.65
CA GLN A 50 1.73 7.79 2.68
C GLN A 50 2.81 6.86 2.19
N GLY A 51 3.06 6.87 0.88
CA GLY A 51 4.02 5.98 0.27
C GLY A 51 4.67 6.55 -0.97
N ALA A 52 5.55 5.73 -1.55
CA ALA A 52 6.25 6.02 -2.78
C ALA A 52 6.43 4.74 -3.60
N GLN A 53 6.36 4.87 -4.93
CA GLN A 53 6.75 3.86 -5.89
C GLN A 53 8.02 4.31 -6.60
N GLN A 54 8.94 3.39 -6.82
CA GLN A 54 10.10 3.68 -7.65
C GLN A 54 9.66 4.02 -9.08
N HIS A 55 10.41 4.87 -9.78
CA HIS A 55 10.13 5.11 -11.20
C HIS A 55 10.16 3.78 -11.96
N PRO A 56 9.23 3.54 -12.89
CA PRO A 56 9.24 2.36 -13.73
C PRO A 56 10.55 2.31 -14.54
N GLY A 57 11.50 1.49 -14.07
CA GLY A 57 12.74 1.23 -14.81
C GLY A 57 12.48 0.35 -16.03
N THR A 58 13.56 -0.02 -16.73
CA THR A 58 13.50 -0.86 -17.95
C THR A 58 12.81 -2.23 -17.74
N LYS A 59 12.67 -2.68 -16.49
CA LYS A 59 12.04 -3.96 -16.12
C LYS A 59 10.52 -3.88 -15.89
N GLY A 60 9.92 -2.69 -15.87
CA GLY A 60 8.46 -2.50 -15.85
C GLY A 60 7.70 -2.90 -14.56
N GLN A 61 8.39 -3.38 -13.52
CA GLN A 61 7.79 -3.76 -12.23
C GLN A 61 8.49 -3.02 -11.09
N PRO A 62 8.19 -1.74 -10.86
CA PRO A 62 8.82 -0.98 -9.77
C PRO A 62 8.37 -1.50 -8.40
N THR A 63 9.27 -1.40 -7.42
CA THR A 63 8.94 -1.63 -6.01
C THR A 63 8.28 -0.39 -5.42
N PHE A 64 7.56 -0.58 -4.33
CA PHE A 64 6.89 0.48 -3.59
C PHE A 64 6.96 0.22 -2.08
N GLY A 65 6.61 1.24 -1.31
CA GLY A 65 6.33 1.07 0.11
C GLY A 65 5.44 2.18 0.64
N TRP A 66 4.75 1.91 1.73
CA TRP A 66 3.93 2.89 2.43
C TRP A 66 3.97 2.66 3.94
N LYS A 67 3.66 3.73 4.65
CA LYS A 67 3.54 3.78 6.10
C LYS A 67 2.56 4.89 6.49
N PRO A 68 2.08 4.96 7.73
CA PRO A 68 1.39 6.15 8.21
C PRO A 68 2.20 7.44 8.00
N PRO A 69 1.55 8.58 7.70
CA PRO A 69 2.21 9.88 7.66
C PRO A 69 2.72 10.26 9.06
N LEU A 70 3.72 11.15 9.12
CA LEU A 70 4.43 11.46 10.37
C LEU A 70 3.47 11.87 11.51
N TRP A 71 2.50 12.73 11.21
CA TRP A 71 1.52 13.19 12.22
C TRP A 71 0.62 12.06 12.75
N ALA A 72 0.35 11.02 11.96
CA ALA A 72 -0.47 9.88 12.37
C ALA A 72 0.33 8.82 13.14
N MET A 73 1.64 8.71 12.87
CA MET A 73 2.53 7.81 13.62
C MET A 73 2.54 8.14 15.12
N TRP A 74 2.36 9.41 15.48
CA TRP A 74 2.33 9.86 16.88
C TRP A 74 0.93 9.77 17.53
N GLN A 75 -0.11 9.38 16.78
CA GLN A 75 -1.48 9.25 17.27
C GLN A 75 -1.86 7.82 17.66
N GLY A 76 -1.11 6.82 17.19
CA GLY A 76 -1.36 5.41 17.43
C GLY A 76 -0.33 4.78 18.36
N ASP A 77 -0.70 3.65 18.97
CA ASP A 77 0.18 2.87 19.84
C ASP A 77 1.22 2.05 19.06
N SER A 78 1.02 1.89 17.75
CA SER A 78 1.89 1.11 16.85
C SER A 78 1.92 1.72 15.45
N THR A 79 2.95 1.40 14.68
CA THR A 79 3.07 1.79 13.27
C THR A 79 3.38 0.58 12.43
N THR A 80 2.70 0.42 11.29
CA THR A 80 3.01 -0.61 10.31
C THR A 80 3.62 0.01 9.06
N ALA A 81 4.71 -0.57 8.56
CA ALA A 81 5.26 -0.25 7.25
C ALA A 81 5.12 -1.44 6.31
N PHE A 82 4.75 -1.17 5.06
CA PHE A 82 4.65 -2.15 3.99
C PHE A 82 5.68 -1.83 2.92
N VAL A 83 6.27 -2.88 2.34
CA VAL A 83 7.10 -2.80 1.13
C VAL A 83 6.72 -3.93 0.20
N GLY A 84 6.78 -3.69 -1.11
CA GLY A 84 6.35 -4.69 -2.06
C GLY A 84 6.71 -4.39 -3.49
N GLN A 85 6.25 -5.30 -4.34
CA GLN A 85 6.34 -5.20 -5.79
C GLN A 85 5.02 -5.68 -6.38
N CYS A 86 4.66 -5.08 -7.50
CA CYS A 86 3.46 -5.41 -8.22
C CYS A 86 3.78 -6.31 -9.41
N PHE A 87 2.96 -7.34 -9.57
CA PHE A 87 3.06 -8.31 -10.65
C PHE A 87 1.74 -8.36 -11.40
N MET A 88 1.83 -8.68 -12.69
CA MET A 88 0.65 -8.94 -13.51
C MET A 88 0.84 -10.32 -14.14
N ASP A 89 -0.17 -11.18 -14.00
CA ASP A 89 -0.14 -12.51 -14.60
C ASP A 89 -0.45 -12.48 -16.11
N TYR A 90 -0.47 -13.65 -16.74
CA TYR A 90 -0.76 -13.78 -18.17
C TYR A 90 -2.23 -13.51 -18.54
N HIS A 91 -3.13 -13.49 -17.56
CA HIS A 91 -4.53 -13.10 -17.73
C HIS A 91 -4.77 -11.60 -17.49
N GLY A 92 -3.74 -10.85 -17.10
CA GLY A 92 -3.84 -9.43 -16.77
C GLY A 92 -4.28 -9.15 -15.34
N MET A 93 -4.30 -10.15 -14.46
CA MET A 93 -4.59 -9.94 -13.03
C MET A 93 -3.37 -9.31 -12.35
N GLU A 94 -3.55 -8.12 -11.80
CA GLU A 94 -2.54 -7.44 -11.01
C GLU A 94 -2.55 -7.95 -9.56
N THR A 95 -1.37 -8.09 -8.96
CA THR A 95 -1.19 -8.52 -7.57
C THR A 95 -0.07 -7.74 -6.92
N LEU A 96 -0.34 -7.18 -5.74
CA LEU A 96 0.66 -6.57 -4.88
C LEU A 96 1.25 -7.67 -3.98
N GLN A 97 2.50 -8.04 -4.21
CA GLN A 97 3.25 -8.92 -3.32
C GLN A 97 3.99 -8.05 -2.31
N THR A 98 3.58 -8.15 -1.04
CA THR A 98 4.07 -7.26 0.02
C THR A 98 4.59 -8.02 1.23
N THR A 99 5.57 -7.44 1.91
CA THR A 99 5.92 -7.77 3.29
C THR A 99 5.63 -6.55 4.17
N TRP A 100 5.32 -6.79 5.44
CA TRP A 100 5.05 -5.73 6.39
C TRP A 100 5.74 -5.97 7.72
N LEU A 101 5.98 -4.89 8.45
CA LEU A 101 6.50 -4.88 9.82
C LEU A 101 5.58 -4.03 10.67
N LEU A 102 5.12 -4.60 11.78
CA LEU A 102 4.34 -3.96 12.84
C LEU A 102 5.22 -3.76 14.08
#